data_AF-A0A9W6XG31-F1
#
_entry.id   AF-A0A9W6XG31-F1
#
_cell.length_a   1.000
_cell.length_b   1.000
_cell.length_c   1.000
_cell.angle_alpha   90.00
_cell.angle_beta   90.00
_cell.angle_gamma   90.00
#
_symmetry.space_group_name_H-M   'P 1'
#
loop_
_entity.id
_entity.type
_entity.pdbx_description
1 polymer ?
#
loop_
_entity_poly.entity_id
_entity_poly.type
_entity_poly.pdbx_seq_one_letter_code
_entity_poly.pdbx_strand_id
1 'polypeptide(L)'
;MIQTKATQRSGDFTERLPSLFQCALERIDSMLKRSEIAFEWEARPDSQPEKMPNASSFYHVWCALEFLSCNKPRGGGEYSMGQDDSMSLREMFGDGVQLAGCTLVHLLGQRTLYDLWNVSQHVINVRHCEEVKTVSEAQVVLVSSIKKSRLKGELPNVQTTVGALDREMEDKAARFVMNAREMRAATKHIFHTLELAWPSGSRSMAMFTPPSFAPPANTPSSLQSTQNHR
;
A
#
# COMPACT_ATOMS: atom_id res chain seq x y z
N MET A 1 51.78 50.17 22.49
CA MET A 1 51.79 49.55 21.15
C MET A 1 51.46 48.07 21.36
N ILE A 2 50.18 47.70 21.30
CA ILE A 2 49.71 46.33 21.57
C ILE A 2 48.83 45.90 20.39
N GLN A 3 49.20 44.77 19.82
CA GLN A 3 48.64 44.11 18.66
C GLN A 3 47.35 43.38 19.07
N THR A 4 46.18 43.79 18.55
CA THR A 4 44.93 43.04 18.72
C THR A 4 44.78 42.03 17.58
N LYS A 5 45.01 40.76 17.91
CA LYS A 5 44.69 39.59 17.07
C LYS A 5 43.26 39.11 17.35
N ALA A 6 42.60 38.70 16.27
CA ALA A 6 41.50 37.72 16.19
C ALA A 6 40.15 38.17 16.81
N THR A 7 38.99 37.86 16.23
CA THR A 7 38.62 36.63 15.53
C THR A 7 37.50 36.92 14.55
N GLN A 8 37.75 36.66 13.27
CA GLN A 8 36.74 36.62 12.22
C GLN A 8 35.90 35.35 12.47
N ARG A 9 34.74 35.51 13.10
CA ARG A 9 33.78 34.42 13.28
C ARG A 9 32.91 34.37 12.02
N SER A 10 33.38 33.62 11.03
CA SER A 10 32.57 33.15 9.90
C SER A 10 31.48 32.25 10.46
N GLY A 11 30.31 32.83 10.72
CA GLY A 11 29.11 32.07 11.06
C GLY A 11 28.34 31.80 9.78
N ASP A 12 28.48 30.59 9.24
CA ASP A 12 27.52 30.00 8.31
C ASP A 12 26.17 29.83 9.02
N PHE A 13 25.42 30.93 9.16
CA PHE A 13 23.99 30.88 9.49
C PHE A 13 23.21 30.98 8.19
N THR A 14 23.25 29.90 7.39
CA THR A 14 22.11 29.64 6.51
C THR A 14 21.00 29.06 7.37
N GLU A 15 20.34 29.93 8.16
CA GLU A 15 18.98 29.65 8.61
C GLU A 15 18.16 29.47 7.34
N ARG A 16 18.02 28.22 6.91
CA ARG A 16 17.22 27.87 5.74
C ARG A 16 15.78 28.18 6.12
N LEU A 17 15.34 29.38 5.74
CA LEU A 17 13.95 29.80 5.91
C LEU A 17 13.03 28.67 5.42
N PRO A 18 12.01 28.28 6.20
CA PRO A 18 11.11 27.23 5.79
C PRO A 18 10.48 27.61 4.46
N SER A 19 10.43 26.64 3.53
CA SER A 19 9.82 26.87 2.23
C SER A 19 8.33 27.23 2.41
N LEU A 20 7.75 28.00 1.49
CA LEU A 20 6.30 28.30 1.52
C LEU A 20 5.45 27.02 1.62
N PHE A 21 5.90 25.95 0.99
CA PHE A 21 5.26 24.65 1.04
C PHE A 21 5.32 24.04 2.45
N GLN A 22 6.47 24.11 3.12
CA GLN A 22 6.60 23.68 4.51
C GLN A 22 5.69 24.50 5.44
N CYS A 23 5.65 25.84 5.30
CA CYS A 23 4.75 26.68 6.10
C CYS A 23 3.26 26.34 5.86
N ALA A 24 2.90 25.96 4.63
CA ALA A 24 1.54 25.51 4.34
C ALA A 24 1.22 24.18 5.05
N LEU A 25 2.14 23.22 5.03
CA LEU A 25 2.00 21.95 5.75
C LEU A 25 1.90 22.16 7.27
N GLU A 26 2.73 23.02 7.85
CA GLU A 26 2.67 23.43 9.26
C GLU A 26 1.31 23.99 9.65
N ARG A 27 0.75 24.83 8.78
CA ARG A 27 -0.56 25.44 8.99
C ARG A 27 -1.68 24.41 8.93
N ILE A 28 -1.62 23.47 7.99
CA ILE A 28 -2.60 22.37 7.88
C ILE A 28 -2.53 21.47 9.11
N ASP A 29 -1.33 21.04 9.52
CA ASP A 29 -1.12 20.24 10.73
C ASP A 29 -1.67 20.95 11.99
N SER A 30 -1.40 22.25 12.12
CA SER A 30 -1.94 23.07 13.21
C SER A 30 -3.47 23.15 13.20
N MET A 31 -4.10 23.20 12.01
CA MET A 31 -5.56 23.19 11.88
C MET A 31 -6.13 21.83 12.32
N LEU A 32 -5.56 20.72 11.87
CA LEU A 32 -5.99 19.37 12.22
C LEU A 32 -5.94 19.12 13.73
N LYS A 33 -4.86 19.57 14.39
CA LYS A 33 -4.69 19.48 15.84
C LYS A 33 -5.70 20.33 16.59
N ARG A 34 -5.94 21.58 16.15
CA ARG A 34 -6.89 22.49 16.79
C ARG A 34 -8.33 22.01 16.69
N SER A 35 -8.69 21.35 15.60
CA SER A 35 -10.02 20.77 15.39
C SER A 35 -10.24 19.42 16.07
N GLU A 36 -9.23 18.87 16.76
CA GLU A 36 -9.23 17.52 17.37
C GLU A 36 -9.38 16.35 16.37
N ILE A 37 -9.60 16.64 15.08
CA ILE A 37 -9.61 15.65 13.97
C ILE A 37 -8.34 14.80 13.98
N ALA A 38 -7.18 15.40 14.28
CA ALA A 38 -5.92 14.67 14.35
C ALA A 38 -5.98 13.50 15.33
N PHE A 39 -6.69 13.65 16.45
CA PHE A 39 -6.85 12.61 17.48
C PHE A 39 -7.94 11.60 17.12
N GLU A 40 -9.06 12.05 16.55
CA GLU A 40 -10.13 11.15 16.08
C GLU A 40 -9.65 10.20 14.98
N TRP A 41 -8.84 10.74 14.07
CA TRP A 41 -8.32 10.02 12.93
C TRP A 41 -6.96 9.39 13.19
N GLU A 42 -6.40 9.52 14.40
CA GLU A 42 -5.11 8.91 14.74
C GLU A 42 -5.21 7.39 14.81
N ALA A 43 -4.29 6.72 14.13
CA ALA A 43 -3.97 5.32 14.42
C ALA A 43 -3.11 5.31 15.69
N ARG A 44 -3.72 5.10 16.86
CA ARG A 44 -2.98 5.06 18.13
C ARG A 44 -1.77 4.10 18.04
N PRO A 45 -0.60 4.46 18.59
CA PRO A 45 0.63 3.66 18.50
C PRO A 45 0.52 2.22 19.01
N ASP A 46 -0.46 1.95 19.88
CA ASP A 46 -0.72 0.60 20.42
C ASP A 46 -1.31 -0.38 19.40
N SER A 47 -1.62 0.11 18.19
CA SER A 47 -2.00 -0.74 17.07
C SER A 47 -0.79 -1.50 16.54
N GLN A 48 -0.51 -2.65 17.16
CA GLN A 48 0.42 -3.63 16.64
C GLN A 48 0.03 -4.00 15.20
N PRO A 49 0.97 -4.27 14.28
CA PRO A 49 0.64 -4.76 12.93
C PRO A 49 -0.25 -6.00 12.92
N GLU A 50 -0.27 -6.76 14.01
CA GLU A 50 -1.07 -7.97 14.22
C GLU A 50 -2.51 -7.67 14.70
N LYS A 51 -2.75 -6.49 15.27
CA LYS A 51 -4.08 -6.02 15.69
C LYS A 51 -4.53 -4.91 14.74
N MET A 52 -5.63 -5.15 14.04
CA MET A 52 -6.22 -4.18 13.12
C MET A 52 -6.25 -2.78 13.77
N PRO A 53 -5.62 -1.76 13.17
CA PRO A 53 -5.59 -0.42 13.73
C PRO A 53 -6.99 0.14 13.94
N ASN A 54 -7.08 1.22 14.72
CA ASN A 54 -8.35 1.90 14.97
C ASN A 54 -9.11 2.10 13.64
N ALA A 55 -10.33 1.57 13.54
CA ALA A 55 -11.13 1.65 12.31
C ALA A 55 -11.43 3.10 11.90
N SER A 56 -11.33 4.07 12.82
CA SER A 56 -11.45 5.50 12.52
C SER A 56 -10.19 6.11 11.92
N SER A 57 -9.11 5.36 11.73
CA SER A 57 -7.86 5.89 11.16
C SER A 57 -8.09 6.33 9.72
N PHE A 58 -7.67 7.55 9.39
CA PHE A 58 -7.89 8.16 8.07
C PHE A 58 -7.36 7.29 6.91
N TYR A 59 -6.22 6.62 7.09
CA TYR A 59 -5.63 5.81 6.01
C TYR A 59 -6.56 4.69 5.52
N HIS A 60 -7.47 4.15 6.35
CA HIS A 60 -8.46 3.17 5.92
C HIS A 60 -9.44 3.76 4.90
N VAL A 61 -9.96 4.95 5.22
CA VAL A 61 -10.86 5.71 4.34
C VAL A 61 -10.13 6.03 3.04
N TRP A 62 -8.89 6.48 3.14
CA TRP A 62 -8.08 6.81 1.97
C TRP A 62 -7.81 5.58 1.08
N CYS A 63 -7.45 4.42 1.66
CA CYS A 63 -7.30 3.17 0.92
C CYS A 63 -8.58 2.76 0.18
N ALA A 64 -9.76 2.97 0.80
CA ALA A 64 -11.04 2.67 0.17
C ALA A 64 -11.34 3.62 -1.01
N LEU A 65 -11.11 4.93 -0.85
CA LEU A 65 -11.27 5.91 -1.92
C LEU A 65 -10.32 5.66 -3.08
N GLU A 66 -9.06 5.32 -2.77
CA GLU A 66 -8.06 4.92 -3.74
C GLU A 66 -8.54 3.68 -4.53
N PHE A 67 -8.99 2.64 -3.82
CA PHE A 67 -9.52 1.43 -4.43
C PHE A 67 -10.70 1.73 -5.37
N LEU A 68 -11.67 2.54 -4.94
CA LEU A 68 -12.81 2.93 -5.77
C LEU A 68 -12.37 3.68 -7.04
N SER A 69 -11.33 4.52 -6.92
CA SER A 69 -10.77 5.26 -8.05
C SER A 69 -10.14 4.35 -9.11
N CYS A 70 -9.59 3.20 -8.72
CA CYS A 70 -9.08 2.19 -9.66
C CYS A 70 -10.17 1.45 -10.44
N ASN A 71 -11.38 1.34 -9.89
CA ASN A 71 -12.47 0.51 -10.42
C ASN A 71 -13.24 1.16 -11.57
N LYS A 72 -13.04 2.46 -11.84
CA LYS A 72 -13.77 3.12 -12.92
C LYS A 72 -13.30 2.64 -14.30
N PRO A 73 -14.24 2.40 -15.24
CA PRO A 73 -13.88 2.10 -16.62
C PRO A 73 -13.15 3.31 -17.22
N ARG A 74 -11.94 3.10 -17.74
CA ARG A 74 -11.36 4.02 -18.73
C ARG A 74 -12.26 3.94 -19.96
N GLY A 75 -12.95 5.02 -20.30
CA GLY A 75 -13.82 5.07 -21.48
C GLY A 75 -13.11 4.54 -22.71
N GLY A 76 -13.79 3.70 -23.49
CA GLY A 76 -13.22 3.14 -24.72
C GLY A 76 -13.69 1.72 -25.02
N GLY A 77 -14.96 1.58 -25.35
CA GLY A 77 -15.49 0.47 -26.12
C GLY A 77 -16.67 1.02 -26.91
N GLU A 78 -16.51 1.18 -28.22
CA GLU A 78 -17.62 1.31 -29.17
C GLU A 78 -18.64 0.18 -28.89
N TYR A 79 -19.87 0.25 -29.39
CA TYR A 79 -20.94 -0.78 -29.25
C TYR A 79 -21.89 -0.76 -28.03
N SER A 80 -21.85 0.20 -27.09
CA SER A 80 -22.95 0.36 -26.11
C SER A 80 -23.58 1.74 -26.16
N MET A 81 -24.56 1.87 -27.05
CA MET A 81 -25.55 2.95 -27.09
C MET A 81 -26.42 2.84 -25.83
N GLY A 82 -26.03 3.55 -24.76
CA GLY A 82 -26.84 3.68 -23.56
C GLY A 82 -26.04 3.57 -22.27
N GLN A 83 -25.95 4.72 -21.59
CA GLN A 83 -25.66 4.89 -20.16
C GLN A 83 -24.21 5.23 -19.77
N ASP A 84 -24.03 6.55 -19.66
CA ASP A 84 -23.07 7.31 -18.86
C ASP A 84 -21.59 7.21 -19.25
N ASP A 85 -21.18 8.20 -20.05
CA ASP A 85 -19.79 8.57 -20.34
C ASP A 85 -19.15 9.09 -19.03
N SER A 86 -18.94 8.18 -18.07
CA SER A 86 -18.57 8.55 -16.71
C SER A 86 -17.10 8.96 -16.69
N MET A 87 -16.87 10.27 -16.81
CA MET A 87 -15.55 10.91 -16.62
C MET A 87 -14.82 10.29 -15.43
N SER A 88 -13.55 9.92 -15.62
CA SER A 88 -12.74 9.36 -14.55
C SER A 88 -12.55 10.39 -13.43
N LEU A 89 -12.39 9.94 -12.17
CA LEU A 89 -12.21 10.87 -11.05
C LEU A 89 -10.96 11.75 -11.24
N ARG A 90 -9.93 11.21 -11.88
CA ARG A 90 -8.71 11.94 -12.20
C ARG A 90 -8.95 13.02 -13.26
N GLU A 91 -9.79 12.78 -14.26
CA GLU A 91 -10.17 13.83 -15.22
C GLU A 91 -11.00 14.92 -14.55
N MET A 92 -11.89 14.53 -13.63
CA MET A 92 -12.79 15.48 -12.94
C MET A 92 -12.06 16.35 -11.91
N PHE A 93 -11.15 15.78 -11.13
CA PHE A 93 -10.51 16.45 -9.99
C PHE A 93 -8.98 16.63 -10.12
N GLY A 94 -8.38 16.14 -11.20
CA GLY A 94 -6.93 16.17 -11.40
C GLY A 94 -6.17 15.35 -10.36
N ASP A 95 -4.90 15.72 -10.17
CA ASP A 95 -4.01 15.11 -9.17
C ASP A 95 -4.19 15.72 -7.75
N GLY A 96 -5.06 16.73 -7.62
CA GLY A 96 -5.28 17.46 -6.36
C GLY A 96 -5.88 16.59 -5.25
N VAL A 97 -6.78 15.67 -5.60
CA VAL A 97 -7.36 14.71 -4.64
C VAL A 97 -6.30 13.78 -4.09
N GLN A 98 -5.41 13.28 -4.96
CA GLN A 98 -4.30 12.43 -4.56
C GLN A 98 -3.34 13.18 -3.63
N LEU A 99 -2.99 14.41 -3.99
CA LEU A 99 -2.14 15.27 -3.17
C LEU A 99 -2.77 15.51 -1.80
N ALA A 100 -4.07 15.82 -1.73
CA ALA A 100 -4.77 16.05 -0.47
C ALA A 100 -4.79 14.81 0.43
N GLY A 101 -5.16 13.65 -0.12
CA GLY A 101 -5.20 12.39 0.63
C GLY A 101 -3.83 11.98 1.15
N CYS A 102 -2.80 12.02 0.30
CA CYS A 102 -1.43 11.74 0.72
C CYS A 102 -0.92 12.74 1.77
N THR A 103 -1.27 14.02 1.64
CA THR A 103 -0.89 15.04 2.64
C THR A 103 -1.47 14.71 4.01
N LEU A 104 -2.76 14.35 4.09
CA LEU A 104 -3.39 13.97 5.35
C LEU A 104 -2.80 12.68 5.93
N VAL A 105 -2.58 11.65 5.11
CA VAL A 105 -1.90 10.41 5.56
C VAL A 105 -0.51 10.72 6.11
N HIS A 106 0.23 11.64 5.47
CA HIS A 106 1.57 12.03 5.89
C HIS A 106 1.56 12.81 7.21
N LEU A 107 0.74 13.85 7.32
CA LEU A 107 0.67 14.70 8.52
C LEU A 107 0.15 13.95 9.74
N LEU A 108 -0.75 12.98 9.57
CA LEU A 108 -1.22 12.10 10.64
C LEU A 108 -0.21 10.98 10.98
N GLY A 109 0.93 10.91 10.28
CA GLY A 109 1.95 9.88 10.49
C GLY A 109 1.47 8.47 10.14
N GLN A 110 0.57 8.31 9.18
CA GLN A 110 -0.05 7.02 8.87
C GLN A 110 0.58 6.32 7.67
N ARG A 111 1.64 6.89 7.08
CA ARG A 111 2.28 6.38 5.88
C ARG A 111 2.68 4.90 5.95
N THR A 112 3.32 4.46 7.04
CA THR A 112 3.74 3.05 7.18
C THR A 112 2.56 2.10 7.22
N LEU A 113 1.49 2.45 7.94
CA LEU A 113 0.27 1.64 8.02
C LEU A 113 -0.47 1.64 6.69
N TYR A 114 -0.54 2.80 6.03
CA TYR A 114 -1.05 2.92 4.67
C TYR A 114 -0.32 1.97 3.72
N ASP A 115 1.01 1.98 3.69
CA ASP A 115 1.77 1.11 2.78
C ASP A 115 1.58 -0.38 3.08
N LEU A 116 1.43 -0.75 4.35
CA LEU A 116 1.22 -2.14 4.77
C LEU A 116 -0.19 -2.66 4.46
N TRP A 117 -1.23 -1.86 4.71
CA TRP A 117 -2.63 -2.28 4.68
C TRP A 117 -3.40 -1.85 3.44
N ASN A 118 -2.74 -1.25 2.46
CA ASN A 118 -3.40 -0.81 1.23
C ASN A 118 -3.88 -2.00 0.38
N VAL A 119 -5.19 -2.09 0.22
CA VAL A 119 -5.86 -3.16 -0.53
C VAL A 119 -5.42 -3.20 -1.99
N SER A 120 -5.27 -2.04 -2.65
CA SER A 120 -4.85 -1.97 -4.05
C SER A 120 -3.46 -2.56 -4.27
N GLN A 121 -2.53 -2.37 -3.32
CA GLN A 121 -1.21 -2.99 -3.35
C GLN A 121 -1.27 -4.50 -3.15
N HIS A 122 -2.15 -4.98 -2.27
CA HIS A 122 -2.38 -6.41 -2.11
C HIS A 122 -2.83 -7.05 -3.42
N VAL A 123 -3.79 -6.44 -4.12
CA VAL A 123 -4.26 -6.94 -5.43
C VAL A 123 -3.14 -6.95 -6.48
N ILE A 124 -2.30 -5.90 -6.54
CA ILE A 124 -1.12 -5.87 -7.43
C ILE A 124 -0.17 -7.04 -7.12
N ASN A 125 0.10 -7.28 -5.84
CA ASN A 125 1.01 -8.34 -5.42
C ASN A 125 0.47 -9.73 -5.77
N VAL A 126 -0.82 -9.97 -5.54
CA VAL A 126 -1.47 -11.25 -5.89
C VAL A 126 -1.39 -11.49 -7.39
N ARG A 127 -1.74 -10.50 -8.23
CA ARG A 127 -1.61 -10.63 -9.69
C ARG A 127 -0.18 -10.91 -10.13
N HIS A 128 0.80 -10.24 -9.53
CA HIS A 128 2.21 -10.50 -9.85
C HIS A 128 2.63 -11.95 -9.50
N CYS A 129 2.19 -12.47 -8.36
CA CYS A 129 2.45 -13.86 -7.99
C CYS A 129 1.82 -14.86 -8.97
N GLU A 130 0.60 -14.59 -9.43
CA GLU A 130 -0.08 -15.40 -10.46
C GLU A 130 0.67 -15.37 -11.80
N GLU A 131 1.11 -14.20 -12.25
CA GLU A 131 1.92 -14.03 -13.46
C GLU A 131 3.25 -14.82 -13.37
N VAL A 132 3.95 -14.76 -12.24
CA VAL A 132 5.21 -15.50 -12.05
C VAL A 132 4.97 -17.02 -12.01
N LYS A 133 3.89 -17.46 -11.40
CA LYS A 133 3.52 -18.89 -11.33
C LYS A 133 3.22 -19.45 -12.72
N THR A 134 2.42 -18.73 -13.52
CA THR A 134 2.08 -19.16 -14.90
C THR A 134 3.30 -19.20 -15.82
N VAL A 135 4.22 -18.23 -15.73
CA VAL A 135 5.49 -18.25 -16.47
C VAL A 135 6.34 -19.45 -16.06
N SER A 136 6.42 -19.75 -14.76
CA SER A 136 7.19 -20.88 -14.25
C SER A 136 6.61 -22.21 -14.75
N GLU A 137 5.29 -22.38 -14.72
CA GLU A 137 4.61 -23.56 -15.24
C GLU A 137 4.78 -23.72 -16.76
N ALA A 138 4.67 -22.63 -17.52
CA ALA A 138 4.92 -22.63 -18.97
C ALA A 138 6.35 -23.02 -19.32
N GLN A 139 7.35 -22.58 -18.55
CA GLN A 139 8.74 -23.01 -18.72
C GLN A 139 8.91 -24.51 -18.42
N VAL A 140 8.26 -25.04 -17.38
CA VAL A 140 8.29 -26.48 -17.05
C VAL A 140 7.63 -27.32 -18.15
N VAL A 141 6.52 -26.85 -18.72
CA VAL A 141 5.86 -27.49 -19.87
C VAL A 141 6.76 -27.44 -21.10
N LEU A 142 7.41 -26.31 -21.40
CA LEU A 142 8.32 -26.19 -22.54
C LEU A 142 9.52 -27.16 -22.42
N VAL A 143 10.15 -27.22 -21.24
CA VAL A 143 11.29 -28.11 -20.95
C VAL A 143 10.90 -29.59 -20.99
N SER A 144 9.69 -29.93 -20.55
CA SER A 144 9.17 -31.31 -20.64
C SER A 144 8.70 -31.70 -22.05
N SER A 145 8.22 -30.74 -22.84
CA SER A 145 7.81 -30.93 -24.24
C SER A 145 9.01 -31.16 -25.17
N ILE A 146 10.17 -30.56 -24.88
CA ILE A 146 11.43 -30.85 -25.58
C ILE A 146 11.86 -32.32 -25.40
N LYS A 147 11.39 -33.01 -24.34
CA LYS A 147 11.58 -34.46 -24.14
C LYS A 147 10.46 -35.33 -24.73
N LYS A 148 9.36 -34.76 -25.22
CA LYS A 148 8.19 -35.49 -25.73
C LYS A 148 7.73 -34.99 -27.11
N SER A 149 8.66 -34.86 -28.04
CA SER A 149 8.34 -34.80 -29.47
C SER A 149 7.96 -36.21 -29.98
N ARG A 150 6.71 -36.64 -29.74
CA ARG A 150 5.90 -37.48 -30.64
C ARG A 150 4.48 -37.65 -30.07
N LEU A 151 3.51 -37.40 -30.96
CA LEU A 151 2.05 -37.62 -30.89
C LEU A 151 1.18 -36.42 -30.47
N LYS A 152 0.67 -35.74 -31.51
CA LYS A 152 -0.76 -35.58 -31.87
C LYS A 152 -1.69 -35.26 -30.68
N GLY A 153 -2.29 -34.09 -30.51
CA GLY A 153 -2.92 -33.21 -31.50
C GLY A 153 -4.43 -33.33 -31.33
N GLU A 154 -5.02 -32.52 -30.44
CA GLU A 154 -6.48 -32.36 -30.29
C GLU A 154 -6.81 -30.92 -29.84
N LEU A 155 -7.81 -30.31 -30.50
CA LEU A 155 -8.32 -28.97 -30.24
C LEU A 155 -9.31 -28.97 -29.05
N PRO A 156 -9.31 -27.96 -28.17
CA PRO A 156 -10.37 -27.81 -27.18
C PRO A 156 -11.57 -27.05 -27.75
N ASN A 157 -12.73 -27.68 -27.55
CA ASN A 157 -14.08 -27.25 -27.87
C ASN A 157 -14.50 -26.02 -27.05
N VAL A 158 -15.10 -25.04 -27.73
CA VAL A 158 -15.53 -23.76 -27.16
C VAL A 158 -16.94 -23.91 -26.57
N GLN A 159 -17.06 -23.76 -25.25
CA GLN A 159 -18.35 -23.67 -24.54
C GLN A 159 -18.51 -22.24 -24.00
N THR A 160 -19.47 -21.49 -24.55
CA THR A 160 -19.38 -20.01 -24.67
C THR A 160 -20.12 -19.17 -23.63
N THR A 161 -20.54 -19.71 -22.48
CA THR A 161 -21.32 -18.92 -21.51
C THR A 161 -20.71 -18.84 -20.10
N VAL A 162 -19.97 -19.84 -19.64
CA VAL A 162 -19.24 -19.77 -18.35
C VAL A 162 -17.91 -19.02 -18.50
N GLY A 163 -17.24 -19.13 -19.65
CA GLY A 163 -15.97 -18.44 -19.92
C GLY A 163 -16.10 -16.96 -20.26
N ALA A 164 -17.31 -16.44 -20.52
CA ALA A 164 -17.53 -15.03 -20.83
C ALA A 164 -17.48 -14.15 -19.56
N LEU A 165 -18.11 -14.61 -18.47
CA LEU A 165 -18.05 -13.95 -17.17
C LEU A 165 -16.62 -13.98 -16.60
N ASP A 166 -15.92 -15.10 -16.79
CA ASP A 166 -14.54 -15.27 -16.36
C ASP A 166 -13.60 -14.27 -17.07
N ARG A 167 -13.70 -14.17 -18.40
CA ARG A 167 -12.95 -13.17 -19.17
C ARG A 167 -13.30 -11.73 -18.81
N GLU A 168 -14.58 -11.42 -18.58
CA GLU A 168 -14.98 -10.06 -18.19
C GLU A 168 -14.39 -9.68 -16.81
N MET A 169 -14.39 -10.62 -15.86
CA MET A 169 -13.78 -10.43 -14.55
C MET A 169 -12.26 -10.31 -14.64
N GLU A 170 -11.61 -11.12 -15.49
CA GLU A 170 -10.18 -11.02 -15.78
C GLU A 170 -9.83 -9.65 -16.36
N ASP A 171 -10.58 -9.18 -17.37
CA ASP A 171 -10.40 -7.88 -18.01
C ASP A 171 -10.61 -6.73 -17.03
N LYS A 172 -11.63 -6.81 -16.18
CA LYS A 172 -11.89 -5.83 -15.11
C LYS A 172 -10.73 -5.78 -14.12
N ALA A 173 -10.24 -6.94 -13.68
CA ALA A 173 -9.13 -7.02 -12.75
C ALA A 173 -7.80 -6.55 -13.39
N ALA A 174 -7.57 -6.84 -14.68
CA ALA A 174 -6.40 -6.35 -15.41
C ALA A 174 -6.41 -4.80 -15.49
N ARG A 175 -7.56 -4.21 -15.83
CA ARG A 175 -7.73 -2.75 -15.82
C ARG A 175 -7.53 -2.15 -14.43
N PHE A 176 -8.11 -2.77 -13.41
CA PHE A 176 -7.89 -2.36 -12.02
C PHE A 176 -6.39 -2.33 -11.69
N VAL A 177 -5.64 -3.40 -12.02
CA VAL A 177 -4.20 -3.47 -11.72
C VAL A 177 -3.40 -2.40 -12.47
N MET A 178 -3.72 -2.11 -13.73
CA MET A 178 -3.07 -1.01 -14.44
C MET A 178 -3.31 0.34 -13.75
N ASN A 179 -4.57 0.66 -13.43
CA ASN A 179 -4.94 1.91 -12.77
C ASN A 179 -4.28 2.00 -11.38
N ALA A 180 -4.26 0.90 -10.63
CA ALA A 180 -3.63 0.82 -9.31
C ALA A 180 -2.11 1.04 -9.39
N ARG A 181 -1.43 0.50 -10.40
CA ARG A 181 0.02 0.72 -10.62
C ARG A 181 0.33 2.19 -10.92
N GLU A 182 -0.44 2.82 -11.80
CA GLU A 182 -0.28 4.24 -12.13
C GLU A 182 -0.48 5.14 -10.90
N MET A 183 -1.57 4.90 -10.16
CA MET A 183 -1.87 5.68 -8.97
C MET A 183 -0.85 5.48 -7.87
N ARG A 184 -0.35 4.24 -7.66
CA ARG A 184 0.74 3.98 -6.70
C ARG A 184 2.04 4.66 -7.10
N ALA A 185 2.34 4.79 -8.39
CA ALA A 185 3.50 5.56 -8.84
C ALA A 185 3.35 7.05 -8.49
N ALA A 186 2.17 7.64 -8.72
CA ALA A 186 1.86 9.01 -8.34
C ALA A 186 1.95 9.22 -6.81
N THR A 187 1.32 8.33 -6.04
CA THR A 187 1.38 8.31 -4.57
C THR A 187 2.81 8.30 -4.04
N LYS A 188 3.68 7.47 -4.60
CA LYS A 188 5.10 7.39 -4.20
C LYS A 188 5.81 8.72 -4.44
N HIS A 189 5.56 9.37 -5.57
CA HIS A 189 6.14 10.67 -5.88
C HIS A 189 5.66 11.75 -4.90
N ILE A 190 4.35 11.79 -4.61
CA ILE A 190 3.77 12.73 -3.65
C ILE A 190 4.36 12.55 -2.25
N PHE A 191 4.40 11.32 -1.74
CA PHE A 191 4.99 11.06 -0.42
C PHE A 191 6.48 11.37 -0.36
N HIS A 192 7.22 11.18 -1.45
CA HIS A 192 8.62 11.59 -1.50
C HIS A 192 8.75 13.11 -1.34
N THR A 193 7.95 13.88 -2.07
CA THR A 193 7.93 15.35 -1.96
C THR A 193 7.51 15.82 -0.57
N LEU A 194 6.49 15.19 0.02
CA LEU A 194 6.04 15.49 1.39
C LEU A 194 7.12 15.20 2.42
N GLU A 195 7.85 14.09 2.29
CA GLU A 195 8.95 13.74 3.20
C GLU A 195 10.13 14.72 3.12
N LEU A 196 10.45 15.20 1.91
CA LEU A 196 11.50 16.21 1.71
C LEU A 196 11.13 17.56 2.35
N ALA A 197 9.85 17.93 2.32
CA ALA A 197 9.36 19.19 2.86
C ALA A 197 9.01 19.13 4.35
N TRP A 198 8.60 17.96 4.84
CA TRP A 198 8.16 17.71 6.20
C TRP A 198 8.61 16.32 6.65
N PRO A 199 9.87 16.17 7.11
CA PRO A 199 10.37 14.89 7.57
C PRO A 199 9.54 14.44 8.77
N SER A 200 8.92 13.27 8.67
CA SER A 200 8.27 12.66 9.82
C SER A 200 9.39 12.31 10.81
N GLY A 201 9.53 13.09 11.89
CA GLY A 201 10.63 12.96 12.86
C GLY A 201 10.88 11.49 13.24
N SER A 202 12.15 11.13 13.45
CA SER A 202 12.63 9.75 13.58
C SER A 202 11.70 8.89 14.45
N ARG A 203 10.77 8.17 13.81
CA ARG A 203 9.98 7.17 14.53
C ARG A 203 10.97 6.11 14.97
N SER A 204 10.98 5.85 16.27
CA SER A 204 11.78 4.77 16.86
C SER A 204 11.53 3.52 16.03
N MET A 205 12.59 3.05 15.37
CA MET A 205 12.54 1.85 14.55
C MET A 205 12.18 0.73 15.52
N ALA A 206 10.95 0.23 15.45
CA ALA A 206 10.53 -0.89 16.26
C ALA A 206 11.40 -2.07 15.86
N MET A 207 12.45 -2.32 16.65
CA MET A 207 13.34 -3.44 16.44
C MET A 207 12.50 -4.69 16.72
N PHE A 208 12.26 -5.47 15.68
CA PHE A 208 11.59 -6.76 15.82
C PHE A 208 12.47 -7.65 16.71
N THR A 209 12.07 -7.82 17.95
CA THR A 209 12.65 -8.80 18.86
C THR A 209 11.84 -10.09 18.70
N PRO A 210 12.33 -11.09 17.96
CA PRO A 210 11.63 -12.36 17.85
C PRO A 210 11.43 -12.96 19.25
N PRO A 211 10.29 -13.62 19.52
CA PRO A 211 10.08 -14.32 20.77
C PRO A 211 11.19 -15.36 20.99
N SER A 212 11.68 -15.50 22.22
CA SER A 212 12.70 -16.48 22.54
C SER A 212 12.17 -17.88 22.24
N PHE A 213 12.86 -18.62 21.37
CA PHE A 213 12.51 -20.00 21.10
C PHE A 213 12.77 -20.85 22.36
N ALA A 214 11.70 -21.26 23.05
CA ALA A 214 11.78 -22.27 24.09
C ALA A 214 11.54 -23.64 23.43
N PRO A 215 12.54 -24.53 23.36
CA PRO A 215 12.32 -25.88 22.88
C PRO A 215 11.29 -26.59 23.78
N PRO A 216 10.43 -27.46 23.24
CA PRO A 216 9.45 -28.19 24.02
C PRO A 216 10.17 -29.01 25.10
N ALA A 217 9.85 -28.74 26.36
CA ALA A 217 10.33 -29.53 27.49
C ALA A 217 9.76 -30.94 27.34
N ASN A 218 10.66 -31.92 27.14
CA ASN A 218 10.33 -33.33 27.19
C ASN A 218 9.61 -33.61 28.52
N THR A 219 8.31 -33.82 28.47
CA THR A 219 7.52 -34.22 29.63
C THR A 219 7.79 -35.71 29.83
N PRO A 220 8.44 -36.15 30.92
CA PRO A 220 8.44 -37.57 31.24
C PRO A 220 7.01 -37.97 31.60
N SER A 221 6.48 -38.91 30.83
CA SER A 221 5.24 -39.63 31.07
C SER A 221 5.10 -40.03 32.54
N SER A 222 4.20 -39.39 33.28
CA SER A 222 3.74 -39.85 34.58
C SER A 222 2.39 -40.54 34.40
N LEU A 223 2.43 -41.87 34.46
CA LEU A 223 1.30 -42.74 34.72
C LEU A 223 0.60 -42.27 36.00
N GLN A 224 -0.61 -41.72 35.88
CA GLN A 224 -1.52 -41.65 37.03
C GLN A 224 -2.56 -42.74 36.93
N SER A 225 -2.43 -43.64 37.91
CA SER A 225 -3.22 -44.80 38.23
C SER A 225 -4.72 -44.50 38.31
N THR A 226 -5.48 -45.39 37.68
CA THR A 226 -6.83 -45.78 38.08
C THR A 226 -6.94 -45.96 39.60
N GLN A 227 -7.87 -45.25 40.25
CA GLN A 227 -8.47 -45.76 41.48
C GLN A 227 -9.95 -45.37 41.56
N ASN A 228 -10.79 -46.40 41.44
CA ASN A 228 -12.21 -46.40 41.75
C ASN A 228 -12.43 -46.12 43.25
N HIS A 229 -13.52 -45.44 43.61
CA HIS A 229 -14.51 -46.01 44.56
C HIS A 229 -15.80 -45.17 44.64
N ARG A 230 -16.90 -45.92 44.49
CA ARG A 230 -18.31 -45.75 44.95
C ARG A 230 -18.79 -44.39 45.45
#